data_AF-A0A356MQH2-F1
#
_entry.id   AF-A0A356MQH2-F1
#
_cell.length_a   1.000
_cell.length_b   1.000
_cell.length_c   1.000
_cell.angle_alpha   90.00
_cell.angle_beta   90.00
_cell.angle_gamma   90.00
#
_symmetry.space_group_name_H-M   'P 1'
#
loop_
_entity.id
_entity.type
_entity.pdbx_description
1 polymer ?
#
loop_
_entity_poly.entity_id
_entity_poly.type
_entity_poly.pdbx_seq_one_letter_code
_entity_poly.pdbx_strand_id
1 'polypeptide(L)'
;MQRIQFKLPYLRLFLRSFAFLPFAVLFSDASAQEGTCLPWVEVLASEVKNFSLDESRWIKRSFGAHLCSGHISAQQVRDIQTTVEALQARAQPRNRVLLDYLHAADSIVRQDTLRWTEWHEVIHNMLSDKKMRSRLQSFVGLSKDLMLHDIVGRGNQHV
;
A
#
# COMPACT_ATOMS: atom_id res chain seq x y z
N MET A 1 -29.99 36.74 -54.27
CA MET A 1 -29.97 36.60 -52.80
C MET A 1 -29.02 35.46 -52.43
N GLN A 2 -28.02 35.75 -51.58
CA GLN A 2 -27.33 34.91 -50.55
C GLN A 2 -27.29 33.36 -50.75
N ARG A 3 -26.22 32.58 -50.51
CA ARG A 3 -24.91 32.68 -49.82
C ARG A 3 -24.09 31.39 -50.13
N ILE A 4 -22.77 31.52 -50.34
CA ILE A 4 -21.64 30.76 -49.73
C ILE A 4 -21.62 29.21 -49.94
N GLN A 5 -20.82 28.65 -50.87
CA GLN A 5 -19.40 28.19 -50.77
C GLN A 5 -19.10 27.17 -49.65
N PHE A 6 -18.58 25.98 -49.99
CA PHE A 6 -17.27 25.50 -49.49
C PHE A 6 -16.85 24.16 -50.12
N LYS A 7 -15.69 24.19 -50.79
CA LYS A 7 -14.90 23.04 -51.27
C LYS A 7 -14.38 22.23 -50.08
N LEU A 8 -14.52 20.91 -50.14
CA LEU A 8 -13.54 19.96 -49.60
C LEU A 8 -13.42 18.80 -50.60
N PRO A 9 -12.18 18.46 -50.99
CA PRO A 9 -11.66 17.21 -50.44
C PRO A 9 -10.18 17.27 -50.05
N TYR A 10 -9.91 16.62 -48.92
CA TYR A 10 -8.79 15.70 -48.67
C TYR A 10 -7.45 15.98 -49.35
N LEU A 11 -6.41 16.22 -48.53
CA LEU A 11 -5.18 15.45 -48.65
C LEU A 11 -4.34 15.50 -47.37
N ARG A 12 -4.31 14.32 -46.75
CA ARG A 12 -3.38 13.77 -45.77
C ARG A 12 -2.02 14.46 -45.73
N LEU A 13 -1.67 14.99 -44.57
CA LEU A 13 -0.28 15.21 -44.17
C LEU A 13 -0.01 14.41 -42.89
N PHE A 14 0.81 13.39 -43.06
CA PHE A 14 1.49 12.63 -42.02
C PHE A 14 2.28 13.59 -41.12
N LEU A 15 1.92 13.67 -39.85
CA LEU A 15 2.87 14.04 -38.80
C LEU A 15 2.67 13.11 -37.61
N ARG A 16 3.59 12.15 -37.52
CA ARG A 16 3.88 11.37 -36.32
C ARG A 16 4.36 12.35 -35.25
N SER A 17 3.45 12.84 -34.42
CA SER A 17 3.78 13.47 -33.15
C SER A 17 4.16 12.37 -32.16
N PHE A 18 5.42 11.94 -32.18
CA PHE A 18 5.99 11.17 -31.09
C PHE A 18 6.21 12.15 -29.94
N ALA A 19 5.18 12.32 -29.10
CA ALA A 19 5.28 13.07 -27.87
C ALA A 19 6.22 12.29 -26.92
N PHE A 20 7.52 12.60 -26.99
CA PHE A 20 8.42 12.36 -25.87
C PHE A 20 7.98 13.31 -24.75
N LEU A 21 7.04 12.84 -23.93
CA LEU A 21 6.84 13.40 -22.60
C LEU A 21 8.16 13.24 -21.85
N PRO A 22 8.79 14.32 -21.36
CA PRO A 22 9.82 14.16 -20.35
C PRO A 22 9.13 13.52 -19.16
N PHE A 23 9.51 12.30 -18.81
CA PHE A 23 9.17 11.70 -17.53
C PHE A 23 9.89 12.55 -16.48
N ALA A 24 9.24 13.63 -16.07
CA ALA A 24 9.66 14.42 -14.93
C ALA A 24 9.57 13.47 -13.75
N VAL A 25 10.73 12.94 -13.34
CA VAL A 25 10.86 12.26 -12.06
C VAL A 25 10.56 13.33 -11.02
N LEU A 26 9.34 13.27 -10.47
CA LEU A 26 8.93 14.05 -9.32
C LEU A 26 9.74 13.56 -8.12
N PHE A 27 10.98 14.04 -7.99
CA PHE A 27 11.71 14.02 -6.75
C PHE A 27 11.17 15.16 -5.88
N SER A 28 10.03 14.95 -5.20
CA SER A 28 9.53 15.83 -4.14
C SER A 28 8.41 15.15 -3.35
N ASP A 29 8.71 14.07 -2.62
CA ASP A 29 7.67 13.37 -1.83
C ASP A 29 8.06 13.06 -0.38
N ALA A 30 9.23 13.48 0.12
CA ALA A 30 9.56 13.22 1.54
C ALA A 30 8.70 14.09 2.48
N SER A 31 8.61 15.39 2.21
CA SER A 31 7.85 16.34 3.07
C SER A 31 6.33 16.28 2.85
N ALA A 32 5.87 15.92 1.65
CA ALA A 32 4.45 15.73 1.35
C ALA A 32 3.88 14.45 1.99
N GLN A 33 4.71 13.39 2.09
CA GLN A 33 4.35 12.16 2.81
C GLN A 33 4.16 12.43 4.31
N GLU A 34 5.03 13.23 4.93
CA GLU A 34 4.94 13.54 6.37
C GLU A 34 3.67 14.35 6.71
N GLY A 35 3.27 15.28 5.84
CA GLY A 35 2.05 16.08 5.99
C GLY A 35 0.74 15.29 5.85
N THR A 36 0.75 14.14 5.18
CA THR A 36 -0.43 13.28 4.95
C THR A 36 -0.45 12.02 5.82
N CYS A 37 0.71 11.58 6.30
CA CYS A 37 0.86 10.39 7.14
C CYS A 37 0.27 10.58 8.54
N LEU A 38 0.59 11.68 9.24
CA LEU A 38 0.11 11.92 10.60
C LEU A 38 -1.43 12.03 10.69
N PRO A 39 -2.12 12.77 9.80
CA PRO A 39 -3.59 12.78 9.78
C PRO A 39 -4.20 11.39 9.55
N TRP A 40 -3.63 10.60 8.64
CA TRP A 40 -4.10 9.23 8.39
C TRP A 40 -3.93 8.33 9.62
N VAL A 41 -2.80 8.40 10.32
CA VAL A 41 -2.57 7.67 11.58
C VAL A 41 -3.62 8.04 12.63
N GLU A 42 -3.97 9.32 12.74
CA GLU A 42 -4.96 9.77 13.72
C GLU A 42 -6.36 9.20 13.43
N VAL A 43 -6.75 9.16 12.15
CA VAL A 43 -8.01 8.51 11.71
C VAL A 43 -7.97 7.01 12.03
N LEU A 44 -6.91 6.31 11.62
CA LEU A 44 -6.75 4.87 11.89
C LEU A 44 -6.81 4.58 13.39
N ALA A 45 -6.13 5.37 14.22
CA ALA A 45 -6.15 5.21 15.66
C ALA A 45 -7.53 5.47 16.26
N SER A 46 -8.28 6.45 15.74
CA SER A 46 -9.66 6.73 16.17
C SER A 46 -10.60 5.56 15.85
N GLU A 47 -10.47 4.96 14.67
CA GLU A 47 -11.22 3.78 14.28
C GLU A 47 -10.88 2.57 15.18
N VAL A 48 -9.59 2.39 15.46
CA VAL A 48 -9.09 1.32 16.33
C VAL A 48 -9.54 1.49 17.79
N LYS A 49 -9.69 2.74 18.25
CA LYS A 49 -10.17 3.06 19.59
C LYS A 49 -11.55 2.49 19.89
N ASN A 50 -12.39 2.30 18.86
CA ASN A 50 -13.73 1.72 19.01
C ASN A 50 -13.70 0.25 19.47
N PHE A 51 -12.55 -0.44 19.38
CA PHE A 51 -12.41 -1.82 19.81
C PHE A 51 -11.23 -2.10 20.74
N SER A 52 -10.15 -1.30 20.70
CA SER A 52 -9.05 -1.41 21.65
C SER A 52 -8.38 -0.06 21.88
N LEU A 53 -8.49 0.42 23.11
CA LEU A 53 -7.90 1.69 23.50
C LEU A 53 -6.37 1.60 23.62
N ASP A 54 -5.84 0.46 24.06
CA ASP A 54 -4.39 0.24 24.14
C ASP A 54 -3.76 0.18 22.75
N GLU A 55 -4.38 -0.51 21.80
CA GLU A 55 -3.92 -0.54 20.39
C GLU A 55 -4.01 0.83 19.74
N SER A 56 -5.08 1.60 20.01
CA SER A 56 -5.18 2.99 19.54
C SER A 56 -4.03 3.86 20.05
N ARG A 57 -3.67 3.72 21.34
CA ARG A 57 -2.52 4.44 21.92
C ARG A 57 -1.20 3.98 21.28
N TRP A 58 -1.02 2.67 21.06
CA TRP A 58 0.16 2.12 20.39
C TRP A 58 0.29 2.65 18.96
N ILE A 59 -0.82 2.71 18.21
CA ILE A 59 -0.84 3.27 16.85
C ILE A 59 -0.33 4.71 16.85
N LYS A 60 -0.81 5.56 17.76
CA LYS A 60 -0.39 6.98 17.79
C LYS A 60 1.05 7.15 18.25
N ARG A 61 1.45 6.44 19.31
CA ARG A 61 2.72 6.71 20.01
C ARG A 61 3.91 5.98 19.43
N SER A 62 3.69 4.81 18.83
CA SER A 62 4.78 3.92 18.43
C SER A 62 4.75 3.64 16.95
N PHE A 63 3.66 3.07 16.43
CA PHE A 63 3.55 2.71 15.02
C PHE A 63 3.59 3.96 14.13
N GLY A 64 2.70 4.92 14.36
CA GLY A 64 2.57 6.13 13.57
C GLY A 64 3.78 7.05 13.69
N ALA A 65 4.35 7.17 14.88
CA ALA A 65 5.59 7.92 15.09
C ALA A 65 6.74 7.33 14.25
N HIS A 66 6.84 6.00 14.17
CA HIS A 66 7.85 5.35 13.34
C HIS A 66 7.51 5.44 11.85
N LEU A 67 6.26 5.18 11.47
CA LEU A 67 5.80 5.20 10.08
C LEU A 67 6.00 6.56 9.42
N CYS A 68 5.71 7.64 10.16
CA CYS A 68 5.80 9.00 9.66
C CYS A 68 7.17 9.66 9.94
N SER A 69 8.16 8.92 10.47
CA SER A 69 9.49 9.48 10.82
C SER A 69 10.40 9.79 9.61
N GLY A 70 9.99 9.40 8.40
CA GLY A 70 10.79 9.54 7.18
C GLY A 70 11.87 8.46 6.98
N HIS A 71 12.07 7.55 7.95
CA HIS A 71 12.98 6.40 7.81
C HIS A 71 12.41 5.27 6.92
N ILE A 72 11.09 5.24 6.76
CA ILE A 72 10.39 4.26 5.93
C ILE A 72 10.16 4.86 4.55
N SER A 73 10.35 4.06 3.50
CA SER A 73 10.15 4.55 2.14
C SER A 73 8.69 4.94 1.88
N ALA A 74 8.49 5.95 1.05
CA ALA A 74 7.15 6.39 0.63
C ALA A 74 6.30 5.25 0.03
N GLN A 75 6.95 4.30 -0.66
CA GLN A 75 6.28 3.13 -1.20
C GLN A 75 5.74 2.21 -0.11
N GLN A 76 6.56 1.88 0.89
CA GLN A 76 6.14 1.04 2.02
C GLN A 76 4.97 1.67 2.80
N VAL A 77 5.00 3.00 3.01
CA VAL A 77 3.89 3.70 3.65
C VAL A 77 2.61 3.58 2.80
N ARG A 78 2.68 3.75 1.47
CA ARG A 78 1.53 3.57 0.58
C ARG A 78 1.01 2.13 0.59
N ASP A 79 1.89 1.14 0.58
CA ASP A 79 1.49 -0.26 0.62
C ASP A 79 0.74 -0.58 1.93
N ILE A 80 1.17 0.01 3.05
CA ILE A 80 0.47 -0.06 4.34
C ILE A 80 -0.92 0.57 4.24
N GLN A 81 -1.01 1.81 3.76
CA GLN A 81 -2.28 2.54 3.65
C GLN A 81 -3.30 1.78 2.80
N THR A 82 -2.90 1.36 1.60
CA THR A 82 -3.77 0.63 0.66
C THR A 82 -4.24 -0.71 1.22
N THR A 83 -3.36 -1.43 1.95
CA THR A 83 -3.73 -2.70 2.57
C THR A 83 -4.69 -2.50 3.74
N VAL A 84 -4.49 -1.46 4.56
CA VAL A 84 -5.41 -1.09 5.64
C VAL A 84 -6.79 -0.77 5.08
N GLU A 85 -6.87 0.07 4.05
CA GLU A 85 -8.12 0.38 3.36
C GLU A 85 -8.82 -0.87 2.82
N ALA A 86 -8.08 -1.78 2.18
CA ALA A 86 -8.61 -3.04 1.65
C ALA A 86 -9.12 -4.00 2.74
N LEU A 87 -8.53 -3.96 3.94
CA LEU A 87 -8.98 -4.70 5.11
C LEU A 87 -10.23 -4.09 5.73
N GLN A 88 -10.28 -2.75 5.81
CA GLN A 88 -11.39 -1.99 6.40
C GLN A 88 -12.65 -1.98 5.52
N ALA A 89 -12.49 -1.96 4.19
CA ALA A 89 -13.61 -1.96 3.24
C ALA A 89 -14.48 -3.23 3.29
N ARG A 90 -14.09 -4.26 4.06
CA ARG A 90 -14.80 -5.54 4.14
C ARG A 90 -15.71 -5.57 5.37
N ALA A 91 -17.00 -5.81 5.13
CA ALA A 91 -18.05 -5.77 6.16
C ALA A 91 -17.86 -6.81 7.29
N GLN A 92 -17.82 -6.30 8.53
CA GLN A 92 -17.79 -6.98 9.84
C GLN A 92 -16.47 -7.57 10.36
N PRO A 93 -16.22 -7.49 11.69
CA PRO A 93 -14.97 -6.95 12.21
C PRO A 93 -13.95 -8.06 12.39
N ARG A 94 -12.98 -8.12 11.48
CA ARG A 94 -11.72 -8.79 11.78
C ARG A 94 -10.68 -7.77 12.21
N ASN A 95 -11.02 -7.00 13.26
CA ASN A 95 -10.09 -6.11 13.98
C ASN A 95 -8.76 -6.82 14.24
N ARG A 96 -8.81 -8.12 14.53
CA ARG A 96 -7.62 -8.94 14.73
C ARG A 96 -6.73 -9.08 13.49
N VAL A 97 -7.28 -9.26 12.28
CA VAL A 97 -6.45 -9.32 11.05
C VAL A 97 -5.78 -7.98 10.77
N LEU A 98 -6.51 -6.88 10.96
CA LEU A 98 -5.94 -5.54 10.83
C LEU A 98 -4.82 -5.31 11.84
N LEU A 99 -5.04 -5.65 13.12
CA LEU A 99 -4.01 -5.50 14.15
C LEU A 99 -2.81 -6.42 13.90
N ASP A 100 -3.04 -7.70 13.61
CA ASP A 100 -1.99 -8.65 13.25
C ASP A 100 -1.15 -8.10 12.08
N TYR A 101 -1.81 -7.47 11.10
CA TYR A 101 -1.15 -6.81 9.96
C TYR A 101 -0.30 -5.62 10.38
N LEU A 102 -0.84 -4.71 11.18
CA LEU A 102 -0.10 -3.53 11.65
C LEU A 102 1.13 -3.94 12.49
N HIS A 103 0.98 -4.94 13.36
CA HIS A 103 2.08 -5.47 14.18
C HIS A 103 3.14 -6.17 13.32
N ALA A 104 2.73 -6.96 12.33
CA ALA A 104 3.67 -7.58 11.39
C ALA A 104 4.41 -6.52 10.57
N ALA A 105 3.68 -5.54 10.02
CA ALA A 105 4.26 -4.45 9.24
C ALA A 105 5.28 -3.66 10.08
N ASP A 106 4.92 -3.23 11.29
CA ASP A 106 5.82 -2.50 12.21
C ASP A 106 7.08 -3.33 12.53
N SER A 107 6.93 -4.64 12.76
CA SER A 107 8.07 -5.50 13.04
C SER A 107 9.01 -5.65 11.85
N ILE A 108 8.46 -5.82 10.64
CA ILE A 108 9.24 -6.00 9.40
C ILE A 108 9.99 -4.71 9.06
N VAL A 109 9.30 -3.56 9.04
CA VAL A 109 9.93 -2.27 8.71
C VAL A 109 11.00 -1.83 9.70
N ARG A 110 10.94 -2.30 10.96
CA ARG A 110 11.99 -2.05 11.97
C ARG A 110 13.21 -2.95 11.86
N GLN A 111 13.09 -4.11 11.21
CA GLN A 111 14.12 -5.16 11.28
C GLN A 111 14.73 -5.44 9.91
N ASP A 112 13.92 -5.94 8.97
CA ASP A 112 14.38 -6.33 7.65
C ASP A 112 13.26 -6.14 6.63
N THR A 113 13.54 -5.36 5.59
CA THR A 113 12.60 -5.04 4.51
C THR A 113 12.95 -5.71 3.19
N LEU A 114 13.98 -6.57 3.15
CA LEU A 114 14.43 -7.26 1.94
C LEU A 114 13.30 -8.00 1.21
N ARG A 115 12.31 -8.47 1.98
CA ARG A 115 11.22 -9.33 1.49
C ARG A 115 9.85 -8.69 1.57
N TRP A 116 9.84 -7.36 1.74
CA TRP A 116 8.64 -6.55 1.88
C TRP A 116 7.68 -6.76 0.72
N THR A 117 8.19 -6.69 -0.50
CA THR A 117 7.40 -6.78 -1.73
C THR A 117 6.72 -8.15 -1.86
N GLU A 118 7.46 -9.25 -1.65
CA GLU A 118 6.91 -10.60 -1.73
C GLU A 118 5.88 -10.85 -0.62
N TRP A 119 6.15 -10.34 0.59
CA TRP A 119 5.21 -10.44 1.71
C TRP A 119 3.88 -9.74 1.41
N HIS A 120 3.94 -8.52 0.87
CA HIS A 120 2.74 -7.79 0.48
C HIS A 120 2.01 -8.38 -0.72
N GLU A 121 2.73 -8.92 -1.70
CA GLU A 121 2.14 -9.63 -2.82
C GLU A 121 1.31 -10.84 -2.34
N VAL A 122 1.85 -11.62 -1.40
CA VAL A 122 1.12 -12.74 -0.79
C VAL A 122 -0.15 -12.24 -0.10
N ILE A 123 -0.10 -11.13 0.63
CA ILE A 123 -1.28 -10.54 1.29
C ILE A 123 -2.32 -10.09 0.27
N HIS A 124 -1.92 -9.39 -0.79
CA HIS A 124 -2.84 -8.93 -1.84
C HIS A 124 -3.48 -10.09 -2.59
N ASN A 125 -2.71 -11.14 -2.88
CA ASN A 125 -3.21 -12.38 -3.46
C ASN A 125 -4.25 -13.05 -2.54
N MET A 126 -3.94 -13.15 -1.24
CA MET A 126 -4.86 -13.71 -0.23
C MET A 126 -6.11 -12.87 -0.04
N LEU A 127 -6.02 -11.54 -0.13
CA LEU A 127 -7.16 -10.63 -0.06
C LEU A 127 -8.07 -10.78 -1.29
N SER A 128 -7.48 -10.96 -2.46
CA SER A 128 -8.19 -11.11 -3.73
C SER A 128 -8.93 -12.45 -3.83
N ASP A 129 -8.29 -13.56 -3.43
CA ASP A 129 -8.89 -14.89 -3.49
C ASP A 129 -9.81 -15.19 -2.29
N LYS A 130 -11.10 -15.42 -2.56
CA LYS A 130 -12.11 -15.80 -1.57
C LYS A 130 -11.73 -17.03 -0.73
N LYS A 131 -11.06 -18.02 -1.32
CA LYS A 131 -10.63 -19.24 -0.64
C LYS A 131 -9.48 -18.97 0.33
N MET A 132 -8.53 -18.13 -0.09
CA MET A 132 -7.32 -17.81 0.69
C MET A 132 -7.57 -16.79 1.80
N ARG A 133 -8.61 -15.94 1.69
CA ARG A 133 -8.99 -14.98 2.74
C ARG A 133 -9.19 -15.59 4.13
N SER A 134 -9.59 -16.86 4.19
CA SER A 134 -9.73 -17.59 5.46
C SER A 134 -8.39 -17.77 6.18
N ARG A 135 -7.29 -17.86 5.42
CA ARG A 135 -5.92 -18.09 5.91
C ARG A 135 -5.15 -16.81 6.19
N LEU A 136 -5.64 -15.66 5.70
CA LEU A 136 -4.96 -14.37 5.84
C LEU A 136 -4.63 -14.06 7.29
N GLN A 137 -5.56 -14.30 8.22
CA GLN A 137 -5.31 -14.07 9.65
C GLN A 137 -4.12 -14.87 10.16
N SER A 138 -4.09 -16.17 9.87
CA SER A 138 -3.00 -17.05 10.29
C SER A 138 -1.68 -16.65 9.65
N PHE A 139 -1.70 -16.30 8.36
CA PHE A 139 -0.48 -15.87 7.65
C PHE A 139 0.10 -14.61 8.27
N VAL A 140 -0.74 -13.58 8.49
CA VAL A 140 -0.30 -12.30 9.01
C VAL A 140 0.13 -12.41 10.48
N GLY A 141 -0.60 -13.17 11.30
CA GLY A 141 -0.21 -13.43 12.69
C GLY A 141 1.12 -14.18 12.83
N LEU A 142 1.48 -15.02 11.86
CA LEU A 142 2.77 -15.72 11.82
C LEU A 142 3.86 -14.93 11.09
N SER A 143 3.51 -13.88 10.34
CA SER A 143 4.44 -13.16 9.46
C SER A 143 5.61 -12.54 10.23
N LYS A 144 5.36 -12.09 11.46
CA LYS A 144 6.42 -11.60 12.35
C LYS A 144 7.55 -12.61 12.52
N ASP A 145 7.21 -13.88 12.78
CA ASP A 145 8.22 -14.91 13.02
C ASP A 145 8.74 -15.51 11.70
N LEU A 146 7.87 -15.69 10.70
CA LEU A 146 8.21 -16.29 9.42
C LEU A 146 9.22 -15.48 8.60
N MET A 147 9.15 -14.15 8.69
CA MET A 147 10.07 -13.24 7.99
C MET A 147 11.43 -13.18 8.70
N LEU A 148 11.44 -13.31 10.03
CA LEU A 148 12.68 -13.33 10.81
C LEU A 148 13.45 -14.66 10.72
N HIS A 149 12.78 -15.75 10.33
CA HIS A 149 13.39 -17.08 10.22
C HIS A 149 13.57 -17.56 8.77
N ASP A 150 13.41 -16.67 7.78
CA ASP A 150 13.61 -16.96 6.35
C ASP A 150 12.74 -18.13 5.80
N ILE A 151 11.53 -18.31 6.35
CA ILE A 151 10.67 -19.48 6.04
C ILE A 151 9.84 -19.24 4.78
N VAL A 152 9.46 -18.00 4.50
CA VAL A 152 8.84 -17.66 3.22
C VAL A 152 9.97 -17.71 2.17
N GLY A 153 9.78 -18.21 0.95
CA GLY A 153 10.79 -18.00 -0.12
C GLY A 153 11.83 -19.09 -0.42
N ARG A 154 11.82 -20.28 0.20
CA ARG A 154 12.40 -21.47 -0.47
C ARG A 154 11.37 -22.12 -1.40
N GLY A 155 10.88 -21.36 -2.37
CA GLY A 155 10.38 -21.98 -3.59
C GLY A 155 11.59 -22.47 -4.37
N ASN A 156 11.64 -23.77 -4.72
CA ASN A 156 12.73 -24.37 -5.49
C ASN A 156 13.12 -23.47 -6.68
N GLN A 157 14.21 -22.71 -6.53
CA GLN A 157 14.99 -22.30 -7.69
C GLN A 157 15.71 -23.57 -8.15
N HIS A 158 15.06 -24.33 -9.02
CA HIS A 158 15.75 -25.35 -9.79
C HIS A 158 16.82 -24.64 -10.63
N VAL A 159 18.07 -24.96 -10.29
CA VAL A 159 19.29 -24.69 -11.06
C VAL A 159 19.15 -25.23 -12.48
#